data_AF-A0A0U1NZX4-F1
#
_entry.id   AF-A0A0U1NZX4-F1
#
_cell.length_a   1.000
_cell.length_b   1.000
_cell.length_c   1.000
_cell.angle_alpha   90.00
_cell.angle_beta   90.00
_cell.angle_gamma   90.00
#
_symmetry.space_group_name_H-M   'P 1'
#
loop_
_entity.id
_entity.type
_entity.pdbx_description
1 polymer ?
#
loop_
_entity_poly.entity_id
_entity_poly.type
_entity_poly.pdbx_seq_one_letter_code
_entity_poly.pdbx_strand_id
1 'polypeptide(L)'
;MKQTFIKYHGRVTENLELRIEDKWIYVHYTKGAIEKTACILINEEKSKQELLEGFFKENGVNEAIKKEVDKYLMKEQNTSNRNWIEFTNFLLRALSMHLVVGIAIALCVLAGYKIGTTLDVRYSFYPVFTLLGTFLGIGIGGLTGFTMIQKYVKSPEENKKEKEFPRHTSKNDQQEVKQHPVIDLTIDQVRKAIREFSDNLPKGVYRTILVQEDNSIDFKQLAHILKGVPSKKFYMSKETYDLFEENEKKIPVEMDMVQKAVDQYVKEHKEYPMLKFDPHQRVNYYQLIHSHYLSAHPEVQFYITDLDGLVTHIKPRKKLGNS
;
A
#
# COMPACT_ATOMS: atom_id res chain seq x y z
N MET A 1 -8.62 -15.33 0.14
CA MET A 1 -9.89 -14.65 -0.23
C MET A 1 -11.06 -15.56 0.04
N LYS A 2 -12.17 -15.05 0.60
CA LYS A 2 -13.39 -15.81 0.90
C LYS A 2 -14.48 -15.45 -0.12
N GLN A 3 -15.07 -16.44 -0.77
CA GLN A 3 -16.19 -16.31 -1.70
C GLN A 3 -17.28 -17.31 -1.31
N THR A 4 -18.53 -16.86 -1.28
CA THR A 4 -19.68 -17.71 -0.94
C THR A 4 -20.59 -17.87 -2.16
N PHE A 5 -21.05 -19.09 -2.41
CA PHE A 5 -21.93 -19.47 -3.52
C PHE A 5 -23.21 -20.06 -2.92
N ILE A 6 -24.36 -19.44 -3.20
CA ILE A 6 -25.65 -19.86 -2.62
C ILE A 6 -26.62 -20.20 -3.75
N LYS A 7 -27.26 -21.37 -3.65
CA LYS A 7 -28.31 -21.80 -4.57
C LYS A 7 -29.54 -22.31 -3.82
N TYR A 8 -30.70 -21.88 -4.30
CA TYR A 8 -31.99 -22.29 -3.75
C TYR A 8 -32.60 -23.39 -4.62
N HIS A 9 -32.88 -24.55 -4.02
CA HIS A 9 -33.56 -25.69 -4.63
C HIS A 9 -34.94 -25.89 -3.99
N GLY A 10 -35.82 -24.91 -4.19
CA GLY A 10 -37.17 -24.92 -3.61
C GLY A 10 -37.15 -24.80 -2.08
N ARG A 11 -37.22 -25.95 -1.38
CA ARG A 11 -37.23 -26.02 0.10
C ARG A 11 -35.85 -26.24 0.73
N VAL A 12 -34.81 -26.48 -0.07
CA VAL A 12 -33.45 -26.75 0.40
C VAL A 12 -32.49 -25.69 -0.16
N THR A 13 -31.70 -25.09 0.72
CA THR A 13 -30.64 -24.15 0.34
C THR A 13 -29.31 -24.90 0.34
N GLU A 14 -28.55 -24.72 -0.74
CA GLU A 14 -27.20 -25.23 -0.92
C GLU A 14 -26.24 -24.03 -0.86
N ASN A 15 -25.25 -24.07 0.03
CA ASN A 15 -24.28 -23.01 0.22
C ASN A 15 -22.87 -23.60 0.26
N LEU A 16 -21.97 -23.01 -0.52
CA LEU A 16 -20.56 -23.36 -0.59
C LEU A 16 -19.72 -22.11 -0.33
N GLU A 17 -18.98 -22.09 0.76
CA GLU A 17 -17.95 -21.09 1.03
C GLU A 17 -16.58 -21.64 0.61
N LEU A 18 -15.90 -20.89 -0.25
CA LEU A 18 -14.55 -21.18 -0.70
C LEU A 18 -13.62 -20.11 -0.14
N ARG A 19 -12.55 -20.53 0.56
CA ARG A 19 -11.46 -19.65 0.94
C ARG A 19 -10.13 -20.17 0.41
N ILE A 20 -9.53 -19.40 -0.49
CA ILE A 20 -8.24 -19.73 -1.09
C ILE A 20 -7.15 -18.90 -0.38
N GLU A 21 -6.14 -19.60 0.11
CA GLU A 21 -4.90 -19.07 0.70
C GLU A 21 -3.69 -19.59 -0.09
N ASP A 22 -2.48 -19.18 0.26
CA ASP A 22 -1.27 -19.47 -0.52
C ASP A 22 -0.96 -20.97 -0.64
N LYS A 23 -1.27 -21.74 0.41
CA LYS A 23 -0.99 -23.18 0.48
C LYS A 23 -2.24 -24.05 0.65
N TRP A 24 -3.39 -23.45 0.90
CA TRP A 24 -4.60 -24.18 1.32
C TRP A 24 -5.86 -23.65 0.62
N ILE A 25 -6.78 -24.56 0.35
CA ILE A 25 -8.15 -24.25 -0.07
C ILE A 25 -9.07 -24.78 1.02
N TYR A 26 -9.70 -23.86 1.75
CA TYR A 26 -10.76 -24.17 2.68
C TYR A 26 -12.09 -24.19 1.94
N VAL A 27 -12.83 -25.28 2.11
CA VAL A 27 -14.17 -25.45 1.55
C VAL A 27 -15.12 -25.75 2.68
N HIS A 28 -16.17 -24.95 2.82
CA HIS A 28 -17.28 -25.18 3.73
C HIS A 28 -18.54 -25.35 2.89
N TYR A 29 -19.23 -26.46 3.03
CA TYR A 29 -20.38 -26.82 2.21
C TYR A 29 -21.56 -27.22 3.09
N THR A 30 -22.71 -26.66 2.80
CA THR A 30 -23.97 -26.92 3.51
C THR A 30 -25.10 -27.16 2.51
N LYS A 31 -25.91 -28.19 2.75
CA LYS A 31 -27.10 -28.51 1.95
C LYS A 31 -28.20 -29.05 2.85
N GLY A 32 -29.17 -28.20 3.19
CA GLY A 32 -30.19 -28.53 4.17
C GLY A 32 -29.57 -28.82 5.54
N ALA A 33 -29.68 -30.07 6.02
CA ALA A 33 -29.11 -30.50 7.30
C ALA A 33 -27.68 -31.06 7.19
N ILE A 34 -27.15 -31.22 5.98
CA ILE A 34 -25.80 -31.75 5.75
C ILE A 34 -24.80 -30.59 5.78
N GLU A 35 -23.79 -30.69 6.64
CA GLU A 35 -22.66 -29.77 6.73
C GLU A 35 -21.34 -30.53 6.60
N LYS A 36 -20.43 -30.00 5.76
CA LYS A 36 -19.14 -30.60 5.44
C LYS A 36 -18.08 -29.51 5.34
N THR A 37 -16.88 -29.81 5.81
CA THR A 37 -15.76 -28.89 5.74
C THR A 37 -14.51 -29.65 5.35
N ALA A 38 -13.71 -29.07 4.46
CA ALA A 38 -12.43 -29.64 4.04
C ALA A 38 -11.36 -28.54 3.95
N CYS A 39 -10.13 -28.92 4.24
CA CYS A 39 -8.94 -28.13 3.96
C CYS A 39 -8.08 -28.93 2.99
N ILE A 40 -7.89 -28.40 1.79
CA ILE A 40 -7.20 -29.07 0.69
C ILE A 40 -5.86 -28.38 0.49
N LEU A 41 -4.76 -29.14 0.57
CA LEU A 41 -3.42 -28.62 0.31
C LEU A 41 -3.25 -28.34 -1.19
N ILE A 42 -2.74 -27.15 -1.53
CA ILE A 42 -2.41 -26.78 -2.90
C ILE A 42 -1.09 -27.47 -3.27
N ASN A 43 -1.12 -28.31 -4.29
CA ASN A 43 0.06 -28.92 -4.92
C ASN A 43 0.33 -28.22 -6.25
N GLU A 44 1.59 -27.90 -6.57
CA GLU A 44 2.01 -27.25 -7.82
C GLU A 44 1.72 -28.09 -9.07
N GLU A 45 1.58 -29.42 -8.91
CA GLU A 45 1.33 -30.34 -10.02
C GLU A 45 -0.12 -30.40 -10.49
N LYS A 46 -1.08 -29.93 -9.68
CA LYS A 46 -2.52 -30.05 -9.98
C LYS A 46 -3.21 -28.69 -9.95
N SER A 47 -4.13 -28.49 -10.88
CA SER A 47 -4.90 -27.24 -10.91
C SER A 47 -5.83 -27.15 -9.69
N LYS A 48 -6.13 -25.92 -9.24
CA LYS A 48 -7.08 -25.70 -8.13
C LYS A 48 -8.46 -26.30 -8.40
N GLN A 49 -8.84 -26.41 -9.67
CA GLN A 49 -10.08 -27.09 -10.12
C GLN A 49 -10.02 -28.60 -9.87
N GLU A 50 -8.95 -29.26 -10.30
CA GLU A 50 -8.76 -30.71 -10.10
C GLU A 50 -8.73 -31.08 -8.61
N LEU A 51 -8.13 -30.23 -7.78
CA LEU A 51 -8.10 -30.42 -6.32
C LEU A 51 -9.50 -30.35 -5.70
N LEU A 52 -10.37 -29.47 -6.22
CA LEU A 52 -11.75 -29.30 -5.75
C LEU A 52 -12.72 -30.34 -6.30
N GLU A 53 -12.41 -30.93 -7.46
CA GLU A 53 -13.28 -31.90 -8.13
C GLU A 53 -13.53 -33.15 -7.28
N GLY A 54 -12.50 -33.62 -6.56
CA GLY A 54 -12.64 -34.74 -5.61
C GLY A 54 -13.66 -34.43 -4.52
N PHE A 55 -13.57 -33.24 -3.91
CA PHE A 55 -14.50 -32.78 -2.89
C PHE A 55 -15.93 -32.60 -3.43
N PHE A 56 -16.07 -32.05 -4.64
CA PHE A 56 -17.37 -31.84 -5.27
C PHE A 56 -18.08 -33.16 -5.60
N LYS A 57 -17.33 -34.16 -6.05
CA LYS A 57 -17.85 -35.49 -6.39
C LYS A 57 -18.31 -36.24 -5.15
N GLU A 58 -17.53 -36.19 -4.06
CA GLU A 58 -17.85 -36.85 -2.80
C GLU A 58 -19.10 -36.27 -2.13
N ASN A 59 -19.29 -34.95 -2.22
CA ASN A 59 -20.38 -34.25 -1.52
C ASN A 59 -21.62 -33.98 -2.40
N GLY A 60 -21.64 -34.49 -3.64
CA GLY A 60 -22.77 -34.34 -4.55
C GLY A 60 -23.14 -32.88 -4.80
N VAL A 61 -22.14 -32.01 -4.93
CA VAL A 61 -22.32 -30.57 -5.17
C VAL A 61 -22.98 -30.36 -6.53
N ASN A 62 -23.91 -29.41 -6.59
CA ASN A 62 -24.65 -29.13 -7.83
C ASN A 62 -23.74 -28.55 -8.94
N GLU A 63 -23.93 -29.03 -10.17
CA GLU A 63 -23.24 -28.57 -11.38
C GLU A 63 -23.31 -27.06 -11.61
N ALA A 64 -24.40 -26.40 -11.21
CA ALA A 64 -24.52 -24.95 -11.28
C ALA A 64 -23.50 -24.24 -10.37
N ILE A 65 -23.31 -24.74 -9.15
CA ILE A 65 -22.32 -24.19 -8.20
C ILE A 65 -20.91 -24.49 -8.72
N LYS A 66 -20.65 -25.69 -9.24
CA LYS A 66 -19.35 -26.04 -9.83
C LYS A 66 -18.95 -25.05 -10.93
N LYS A 67 -19.85 -24.77 -11.87
CA LYS A 67 -19.61 -23.80 -12.95
C LYS A 67 -19.34 -22.38 -12.46
N GLU A 68 -20.01 -21.95 -11.39
CA GLU A 68 -19.76 -20.64 -10.78
C GLU A 68 -18.39 -20.59 -10.10
N VAL A 69 -17.99 -21.66 -9.42
CA VAL A 69 -16.64 -21.80 -8.84
C VAL A 69 -15.57 -21.81 -9.92
N ASP A 70 -15.78 -22.54 -11.02
CA ASP A 70 -14.84 -22.59 -12.15
C ASP A 70 -14.63 -21.21 -12.77
N LYS A 71 -15.71 -20.47 -12.98
CA LYS A 71 -15.66 -19.09 -13.50
C LYS A 71 -14.91 -18.17 -12.54
N TYR A 72 -15.09 -18.35 -11.23
CA TYR A 72 -14.38 -17.60 -10.22
C TYR A 72 -12.86 -17.87 -10.26
N LEU A 73 -12.46 -19.15 -10.33
CA LEU A 73 -11.06 -19.56 -10.39
C LEU A 73 -10.36 -19.05 -11.67
N MET A 74 -11.03 -19.12 -12.83
CA MET A 74 -10.48 -18.60 -14.08
C MET A 74 -10.32 -17.09 -14.10
N LYS A 75 -11.25 -16.35 -13.49
CA LYS A 75 -11.15 -14.89 -13.35
C LYS A 75 -9.94 -14.49 -12.48
N GLU A 76 -9.69 -15.23 -11.42
CA GLU A 76 -8.54 -15.00 -10.53
C GLU A 76 -7.20 -15.26 -11.22
N GLN A 77 -7.08 -16.33 -11.99
CA GLN A 77 -5.86 -16.64 -12.73
C GLN A 77 -5.53 -15.59 -13.80
N ASN A 78 -6.54 -15.12 -14.54
CA ASN A 78 -6.37 -14.10 -15.57
C ASN A 78 -6.00 -12.72 -14.99
N THR A 79 -6.55 -12.36 -13.82
CA THR A 79 -6.23 -11.08 -13.18
C THR A 79 -4.82 -11.06 -12.61
N SER A 80 -4.34 -12.17 -12.03
CA SER A 80 -2.95 -12.29 -11.57
C SER A 80 -1.95 -12.14 -12.71
N ASN A 81 -2.15 -12.85 -13.82
CA ASN A 81 -1.25 -12.78 -14.99
C ASN A 81 -1.17 -11.37 -15.58
N ARG A 82 -2.31 -10.67 -15.66
CA ARG A 82 -2.35 -9.30 -16.16
C ARG A 82 -1.54 -8.33 -15.28
N ASN A 83 -1.67 -8.43 -13.97
CA ASN A 83 -0.93 -7.58 -13.03
C ASN A 83 0.59 -7.82 -13.11
N TRP A 84 1.02 -9.07 -13.31
CA TRP A 84 2.43 -9.41 -13.53
C TRP A 84 2.98 -8.84 -14.84
N ILE A 85 2.19 -8.90 -15.92
CA ILE A 85 2.56 -8.30 -17.21
C ILE A 85 2.65 -6.77 -17.08
N GLU A 86 1.74 -6.14 -16.35
CA GLU A 86 1.78 -4.69 -16.10
C GLU A 86 2.99 -4.29 -15.24
N PHE A 87 3.33 -5.07 -14.20
CA PHE A 87 4.49 -4.85 -13.36
C PHE A 87 5.83 -5.05 -14.10
N THR A 88 5.95 -6.10 -14.90
CA THR A 88 7.15 -6.34 -15.71
C THR A 88 7.34 -5.27 -16.78
N ASN A 89 6.26 -4.82 -17.42
CA ASN A 89 6.30 -3.68 -18.33
C ASN A 89 6.69 -2.37 -17.63
N PHE A 90 6.25 -2.17 -16.38
CA PHE A 90 6.67 -1.03 -15.57
C PHE A 90 8.17 -1.09 -15.27
N LEU A 91 8.70 -2.24 -14.82
CA LEU A 91 10.13 -2.43 -14.56
C LEU A 91 10.99 -2.21 -15.81
N LEU A 92 10.56 -2.73 -16.96
CA LEU A 92 11.28 -2.56 -18.22
C LEU A 92 11.32 -1.09 -18.66
N ARG A 93 10.23 -0.35 -18.44
CA ARG A 93 10.15 1.09 -18.71
C ARG A 93 11.02 1.92 -17.74
N ALA A 94 11.05 1.56 -16.46
CA ALA A 94 11.90 2.23 -15.48
C ALA A 94 13.39 2.00 -15.79
N LEU A 95 13.78 0.76 -16.10
CA LEU A 95 15.16 0.39 -16.39
C LEU A 95 15.69 1.05 -17.68
N SER A 96 14.88 1.05 -18.75
CA SER A 96 15.21 1.75 -20.00
C SER A 96 15.35 3.27 -19.80
N MET A 97 14.60 3.88 -18.88
CA MET A 97 14.72 5.31 -18.61
C MET A 97 16.03 5.67 -17.90
N HIS A 98 16.43 4.92 -16.88
CA HIS A 98 17.72 5.14 -16.21
C HIS A 98 18.89 5.05 -17.20
N LEU A 99 18.81 4.13 -18.15
CA LEU A 99 19.79 3.97 -19.22
C LEU A 99 19.79 5.19 -20.17
N VAL A 100 18.63 5.68 -20.60
CA VAL A 100 18.53 6.87 -21.47
C VAL A 100 19.05 8.13 -20.77
N VAL A 101 18.73 8.33 -19.49
CA VAL A 101 19.25 9.46 -18.70
C VAL A 101 20.78 9.37 -18.54
N GLY A 102 21.30 8.18 -18.27
CA GLY A 102 22.75 7.96 -18.19
C GLY A 102 23.49 8.27 -19.50
N ILE A 103 22.94 7.82 -20.64
CA ILE A 103 23.50 8.11 -21.97
C ILE A 103 23.47 9.61 -22.27
N ALA A 104 22.37 10.30 -21.95
CA ALA A 104 22.26 11.74 -22.16
C ALA A 104 23.32 12.53 -21.38
N ILE A 105 23.51 12.19 -20.09
CA ILE A 105 24.55 12.80 -19.25
C ILE A 105 25.94 12.54 -19.84
N ALA A 106 26.24 11.29 -20.22
CA ALA A 106 27.53 10.93 -20.79
C ALA A 106 27.84 11.69 -22.08
N LEU A 107 26.86 11.86 -22.97
CA LEU A 107 27.00 12.63 -24.21
C LEU A 107 27.24 14.12 -23.93
N CYS A 108 26.54 14.71 -22.97
CA CYS A 108 26.75 16.11 -22.57
C CYS A 108 28.15 16.34 -21.98
N VAL A 109 28.63 15.43 -21.12
CA VAL A 109 29.99 15.51 -20.55
C VAL A 109 31.05 15.38 -21.64
N LEU A 110 30.89 14.43 -22.57
CA LEU A 110 31.83 14.23 -23.68
C LEU A 110 31.87 15.42 -24.63
N ALA A 111 30.71 16.02 -24.93
CA ALA A 111 30.63 17.23 -25.74
C ALA A 111 31.35 18.41 -25.05
N GLY A 112 31.08 18.61 -23.76
CA GLY A 112 31.74 19.64 -22.96
C GLY A 112 33.26 19.47 -22.91
N TYR A 113 33.74 18.23 -22.72
CA TYR A 113 35.16 17.88 -22.76
C TYR A 113 35.81 18.17 -24.12
N LYS A 114 35.19 17.74 -25.23
CA LYS A 114 35.73 17.96 -26.58
C LYS A 114 35.78 19.44 -26.96
N ILE A 115 34.76 20.21 -26.59
CA ILE A 115 34.74 21.66 -26.86
C ILE A 115 35.80 22.36 -26.02
N GLY A 116 35.89 22.03 -24.73
CA GLY A 116 36.89 22.61 -23.82
C GLY A 116 38.33 22.33 -24.25
N THR A 117 38.65 21.09 -24.63
CA THR A 117 39.99 20.71 -25.12
C THR A 117 40.36 21.43 -26.42
N THR A 118 39.39 21.61 -27.33
CA THR A 118 39.62 22.33 -28.59
C THR A 118 39.90 23.82 -28.35
N LEU A 119 39.25 24.42 -27.36
CA LEU A 119 39.46 25.82 -26.96
C LEU A 119 40.81 26.01 -26.24
N ASP A 120 41.15 25.11 -25.31
CA ASP A 120 42.44 25.15 -24.61
C ASP A 120 43.62 25.08 -25.60
N VAL A 121 43.55 24.19 -26.60
CA VAL A 121 44.58 24.06 -27.65
C VAL A 121 44.67 25.32 -28.51
N ARG A 122 43.53 25.93 -28.87
CA ARG A 122 43.48 27.09 -29.76
C ARG A 122 44.04 28.36 -29.11
N TYR A 123 43.84 28.52 -27.81
CA TYR A 123 44.20 29.75 -27.10
C TYR A 123 45.42 29.58 -26.17
N SER A 124 46.04 28.39 -26.15
CA SER A 124 47.21 28.05 -25.33
C SER A 124 47.00 28.30 -23.83
N PHE A 125 45.76 28.17 -23.36
CA PHE A 125 45.48 28.18 -21.94
C PHE A 125 45.77 26.80 -21.35
N TYR A 126 46.21 26.76 -20.09
CA TYR A 126 46.13 25.56 -19.23
C TYR A 126 44.69 25.01 -19.24
N PRO A 127 44.41 23.74 -18.82
CA PRO A 127 43.15 23.03 -19.09
C PRO A 127 41.92 23.56 -18.32
N VAL A 128 41.70 24.87 -18.40
CA VAL A 128 40.68 25.65 -17.72
C VAL A 128 39.38 25.54 -18.50
N PHE A 129 39.41 25.63 -19.85
CA PHE A 129 38.20 25.47 -20.65
C PHE A 129 37.74 24.01 -20.68
N THR A 130 38.65 23.04 -20.59
CA THR A 130 38.30 21.61 -20.40
C THR A 130 37.62 21.36 -19.06
N LEU A 131 38.13 21.95 -17.97
CA LEU A 131 37.49 21.85 -16.66
C LEU A 131 36.10 22.51 -16.68
N LEU A 132 36.02 23.74 -17.20
CA LEU A 132 34.77 24.49 -17.26
C LEU A 132 33.73 23.77 -18.12
N GLY A 133 34.15 23.26 -19.29
CA GLY A 133 33.31 22.52 -20.22
C GLY A 133 32.76 21.22 -19.64
N THR A 134 33.55 20.48 -18.87
CA THR A 134 33.08 19.25 -18.20
C THR A 134 32.08 19.56 -17.09
N PHE A 135 32.31 20.57 -16.25
CA PHE A 135 31.33 21.00 -15.25
C PHE A 135 30.02 21.49 -15.87
N LEU A 136 30.09 22.25 -16.97
CA LEU A 136 28.91 22.68 -17.73
C LEU A 136 28.17 21.48 -18.33
N GLY A 137 28.90 20.50 -18.88
CA GLY A 137 28.34 19.26 -19.40
C GLY A 137 27.60 18.45 -18.35
N ILE A 138 28.15 18.34 -17.13
CA ILE A 138 27.49 17.68 -15.98
C ILE A 138 26.24 18.45 -15.58
N GLY A 139 26.31 19.79 -15.49
CA GLY A 139 25.16 20.63 -15.11
C GLY A 139 24.00 20.52 -16.11
N ILE A 140 24.28 20.63 -17.41
CA ILE A 140 23.29 20.50 -18.47
C ILE A 140 22.74 19.06 -18.54
N GLY A 141 23.61 18.05 -18.46
CA GLY A 141 23.23 16.64 -18.42
C GLY A 141 22.34 16.31 -17.22
N GLY A 142 22.67 16.81 -16.03
CA GLY A 142 21.87 16.64 -14.82
C GLY A 142 20.50 17.31 -14.92
N LEU A 143 20.45 18.54 -15.44
CA LEU A 143 19.19 19.27 -15.63
C LEU A 143 18.27 18.59 -16.65
N THR A 144 18.82 18.14 -17.78
CA THR A 144 18.06 17.39 -18.79
C THR A 144 17.55 16.05 -18.25
N GLY A 145 18.38 15.29 -17.53
CA GLY A 145 17.96 14.08 -16.84
C GLY A 145 16.84 14.33 -15.82
N PHE A 146 16.96 15.38 -15.01
CA PHE A 146 15.96 15.77 -14.02
C PHE A 146 14.60 16.12 -14.66
N THR A 147 14.60 16.90 -15.76
CA THR A 147 13.36 17.25 -16.47
C THR A 147 12.67 16.05 -17.11
N MET A 148 13.43 15.07 -17.63
CA MET A 148 12.87 13.81 -18.14
C MET A 148 12.22 12.99 -17.03
N ILE A 149 12.87 12.87 -15.87
CA ILE A 149 12.33 12.18 -14.70
C ILE A 149 11.06 12.89 -14.20
N GLN A 150 11.08 14.22 -14.10
CA GLN A 150 9.91 15.00 -13.66
C GLN A 150 8.71 14.81 -14.60
N LYS A 151 8.93 14.80 -15.92
CA LYS A 151 7.89 14.57 -16.92
C LYS A 151 7.32 13.14 -16.85
N TYR A 152 8.15 12.16 -16.52
CA TYR A 152 7.73 10.77 -16.37
C TYR A 152 6.94 10.54 -15.09
N VAL A 153 7.40 11.08 -13.96
CA VAL A 153 6.67 11.01 -12.69
C VAL A 153 5.34 11.76 -12.77
N LYS A 154 5.23 12.78 -13.63
CA LYS A 154 4.00 13.57 -13.83
C LYS A 154 2.99 13.02 -14.84
N SER A 155 3.14 11.82 -15.45
CA SER A 155 1.99 11.26 -16.20
C SER A 155 2.03 9.75 -16.46
N PRO A 156 0.89 9.09 -16.22
CA PRO A 156 0.19 8.40 -17.31
C PRO A 156 -1.33 8.65 -17.43
N GLU A 157 -1.94 9.65 -16.77
CA GLU A 157 -3.40 9.88 -16.87
C GLU A 157 -3.86 11.10 -17.70
N GLU A 158 -2.99 12.04 -18.09
CA GLU A 158 -3.47 13.27 -18.76
C GLU A 158 -3.49 13.22 -20.30
N ASN A 159 -2.89 12.22 -20.95
CA ASN A 159 -2.77 12.17 -22.41
C ASN A 159 -3.91 11.41 -23.11
N LYS A 160 -5.17 11.76 -22.85
CA LYS A 160 -6.32 11.26 -23.66
C LYS A 160 -7.33 12.30 -24.11
N LYS A 161 -7.08 13.60 -23.90
CA LYS A 161 -7.93 14.65 -24.46
C LYS A 161 -7.09 15.79 -25.02
N GLU A 162 -6.62 15.61 -26.25
CA GLU A 162 -6.27 16.77 -27.08
C GLU A 162 -6.42 16.41 -28.56
N LYS A 163 -7.51 16.86 -29.16
CA LYS A 163 -7.57 17.25 -30.57
C LYS A 163 -8.23 18.61 -30.64
N GLU A 164 -7.47 19.58 -31.19
CA GLU A 164 -7.92 20.78 -31.91
C GLU A 164 -8.70 21.84 -31.09
N PHE A 165 -8.37 23.14 -30.97
CA PHE A 165 -7.54 24.14 -31.68
C PHE A 165 -7.51 25.43 -30.78
N PRO A 166 -6.94 26.59 -31.20
CA PRO A 166 -5.58 27.10 -31.00
C PRO A 166 -5.36 28.09 -29.82
N ARG A 167 -4.07 28.34 -29.56
CA ARG A 167 -3.45 29.36 -28.69
C ARG A 167 -4.08 30.76 -28.79
N HIS A 168 -4.29 31.43 -27.64
CA HIS A 168 -3.49 32.61 -27.26
C HIS A 168 -3.73 33.05 -25.80
N THR A 169 -2.60 33.36 -25.14
CA THR A 169 -2.38 34.31 -24.04
C THR A 169 -2.92 34.05 -22.63
N SER A 170 -1.97 33.63 -21.77
CA SER A 170 -1.72 34.08 -20.40
C SER A 170 -2.73 35.00 -19.73
N LYS A 171 -3.43 34.47 -18.73
CA LYS A 171 -3.35 34.86 -17.30
C LYS A 171 -4.50 34.19 -16.54
N ASN A 172 -4.19 33.68 -15.35
CA ASN A 172 -5.09 33.15 -14.33
C ASN A 172 -5.87 31.87 -14.66
N ASP A 173 -5.34 30.74 -14.18
CA ASP A 173 -6.11 29.60 -13.66
C ASP A 173 -5.37 29.20 -12.37
N GLN A 174 -5.68 29.71 -11.17
CA GLN A 174 -6.87 29.36 -10.39
C GLN A 174 -7.58 28.11 -10.92
N GLN A 175 -6.92 26.96 -10.69
CA GLN A 175 -7.62 25.67 -10.68
C GLN A 175 -8.91 25.83 -9.88
N GLU A 176 -10.05 25.62 -10.53
CA GLU A 176 -11.32 25.34 -9.89
C GLU A 176 -11.13 24.17 -8.91
N VAL A 177 -10.89 24.52 -7.66
CA VAL A 177 -11.20 23.67 -6.52
C VAL A 177 -12.69 23.41 -6.66
N LYS A 178 -13.09 22.20 -7.06
CA LYS A 178 -14.44 21.71 -6.71
C LYS A 178 -14.54 21.87 -5.19
N GLN A 179 -15.16 22.95 -4.74
CA GLN A 179 -15.33 23.25 -3.33
C GLN A 179 -16.30 22.21 -2.79
N HIS A 180 -15.75 21.09 -2.33
CA HIS A 180 -16.49 20.15 -1.52
C HIS A 180 -16.99 20.91 -0.29
N PRO A 181 -18.28 20.77 0.07
CA PRO A 181 -18.81 21.48 1.23
C PRO A 181 -18.02 21.06 2.47
N VAL A 182 -17.71 22.03 3.31
CA VAL A 182 -17.12 21.77 4.63
C VAL A 182 -18.20 21.17 5.51
N ILE A 183 -17.95 19.97 6.01
CA ILE A 183 -18.90 19.21 6.83
C ILE A 183 -18.32 18.95 8.21
N ASP A 184 -19.15 18.92 9.25
CA ASP A 184 -18.73 18.47 10.56
C ASP A 184 -18.88 16.95 10.63
N LEU A 185 -17.79 16.26 10.99
CA LEU A 185 -17.73 14.81 11.05
C LEU A 185 -17.29 14.36 12.43
N THR A 186 -17.81 13.21 12.84
CA THR A 186 -17.35 12.47 14.01
C THR A 186 -16.30 11.44 13.62
N ILE A 187 -15.43 11.05 14.56
CA ILE A 187 -14.42 10.00 14.34
C ILE A 187 -15.04 8.68 13.86
N ASP A 188 -16.26 8.35 14.28
CA ASP A 188 -16.98 7.15 13.86
C ASP A 188 -17.40 7.21 12.39
N GLN A 189 -17.82 8.38 11.90
CA GLN A 189 -18.13 8.60 10.49
C GLN A 189 -16.87 8.52 9.63
N VAL A 190 -15.76 9.09 10.11
CA VAL A 190 -14.45 8.96 9.46
C VAL A 190 -14.04 7.49 9.37
N ARG A 191 -14.18 6.72 10.46
CA ARG A 191 -13.90 5.27 10.50
C ARG A 191 -14.74 4.52 9.47
N LYS A 192 -16.03 4.83 9.36
CA LYS A 192 -16.92 4.20 8.38
C LYS A 192 -16.48 4.51 6.94
N ALA A 193 -16.14 5.77 6.65
CA ALA A 193 -15.69 6.18 5.32
C ALA A 193 -14.36 5.53 4.92
N ILE A 194 -13.41 5.42 5.86
CA ILE A 194 -12.13 4.73 5.63
C ILE A 194 -12.34 3.25 5.37
N ARG A 195 -13.26 2.61 6.10
CA ARG A 195 -13.60 1.20 5.87
C ARG A 195 -14.22 1.01 4.50
N GLU A 196 -15.19 1.84 4.13
CA GLU A 196 -15.82 1.80 2.80
C GLU A 196 -14.81 2.05 1.68
N PHE A 197 -13.87 2.99 1.87
CA PHE A 197 -12.78 3.19 0.94
C PHE A 197 -11.89 1.95 0.82
N SER A 198 -11.52 1.36 1.96
CA SER A 198 -10.65 0.18 2.02
C SER A 198 -11.28 -1.03 1.33
N ASP A 199 -12.60 -1.22 1.47
CA ASP A 199 -13.34 -2.32 0.85
C ASP A 199 -13.37 -2.20 -0.69
N ASN A 200 -13.17 -0.99 -1.22
CA ASN A 200 -13.13 -0.70 -2.66
C ASN A 200 -11.70 -0.65 -3.24
N LEU A 201 -10.67 -0.84 -2.41
CA LEU A 201 -9.28 -0.81 -2.89
C LEU A 201 -8.93 -2.01 -3.77
N PRO A 202 -8.13 -1.81 -4.84
CA PRO A 202 -7.57 -2.92 -5.59
C PRO A 202 -6.75 -3.85 -4.69
N LYS A 203 -6.76 -5.15 -5.01
CA LYS A 203 -5.97 -6.15 -4.27
C LYS A 203 -4.49 -5.76 -4.27
N GLY A 204 -3.87 -5.77 -3.08
CA GLY A 204 -2.47 -5.41 -2.88
C GLY A 204 -2.23 -3.93 -2.56
N VAL A 205 -3.27 -3.10 -2.56
CA VAL A 205 -3.19 -1.70 -2.13
C VAL A 205 -3.63 -1.60 -0.66
N TYR A 206 -2.76 -1.06 0.18
CA TYR A 206 -3.03 -0.87 1.62
C TYR A 206 -3.74 0.45 1.87
N ARG A 207 -4.62 0.49 2.89
CA ARG A 207 -5.32 1.72 3.30
C ARG A 207 -4.39 2.83 3.83
N THR A 208 -3.10 2.53 4.03
CA THR A 208 -2.07 3.52 4.36
C THR A 208 -1.92 4.62 3.30
N ILE A 209 -2.40 4.42 2.07
CA ILE A 209 -2.43 5.48 1.04
C ILE A 209 -3.28 6.69 1.43
N LEU A 210 -4.19 6.53 2.40
CA LEU A 210 -4.99 7.61 2.96
C LEU A 210 -4.21 8.46 3.98
N VAL A 211 -3.03 8.01 4.41
CA VAL A 211 -2.28 8.63 5.51
C VAL A 211 -1.04 9.33 4.97
N GLN A 212 -0.96 10.63 5.24
CA GLN A 212 0.20 11.45 4.90
C GLN A 212 1.39 11.15 5.83
N GLU A 213 2.54 11.73 5.54
CA GLU A 213 3.75 11.53 6.37
C GLU A 213 3.62 12.07 7.80
N ASP A 214 2.75 13.06 8.05
CA ASP A 214 2.46 13.60 9.38
C ASP A 214 1.30 12.87 10.09
N ASN A 215 0.96 11.66 9.64
CA ASN A 215 -0.19 10.87 10.07
C ASN A 215 -1.56 11.51 9.80
N SER A 216 -1.63 12.65 9.11
CA SER A 216 -2.93 13.25 8.75
C SER A 216 -3.64 12.47 7.64
N ILE A 217 -4.96 12.45 7.68
CA ILE A 217 -5.77 11.73 6.69
C ILE A 217 -6.01 12.61 5.46
N ASP A 218 -5.74 12.09 4.27
CA ASP A 218 -6.03 12.75 3.00
C ASP A 218 -7.51 12.63 2.64
N PHE A 219 -8.30 13.58 3.14
CA PHE A 219 -9.73 13.66 2.88
C PHE A 219 -10.08 13.96 1.41
N LYS A 220 -9.13 14.35 0.55
CA LYS A 220 -9.41 14.48 -0.89
C LYS A 220 -9.77 13.13 -1.49
N GLN A 221 -9.12 12.06 -1.03
CA GLN A 221 -9.41 10.70 -1.45
C GLN A 221 -10.76 10.21 -0.90
N LEU A 222 -11.21 10.71 0.25
CA LEU A 222 -12.48 10.33 0.88
C LEU A 222 -13.67 11.23 0.50
N ALA A 223 -13.43 12.36 -0.18
CA ALA A 223 -14.43 13.37 -0.47
C ALA A 223 -15.63 12.84 -1.28
N HIS A 224 -15.42 11.82 -2.12
CA HIS A 224 -16.49 11.19 -2.89
C HIS A 224 -17.43 10.33 -2.03
N ILE A 225 -16.93 9.75 -0.93
CA ILE A 225 -17.70 8.94 0.02
C ILE A 225 -18.41 9.85 1.02
N LEU A 226 -17.68 10.81 1.57
CA LEU A 226 -18.16 11.74 2.59
C LEU A 226 -19.03 12.87 2.02
N LYS A 227 -19.01 13.07 0.69
CA LYS A 227 -19.67 14.19 -0.03
C LYS A 227 -19.24 15.57 0.47
N GLY A 228 -18.06 15.66 1.09
CA GLY A 228 -17.55 16.87 1.74
C GLY A 228 -16.16 16.63 2.32
N VAL A 229 -15.53 17.71 2.77
CA VAL A 229 -14.24 17.68 3.49
C VAL A 229 -14.51 18.09 4.94
N PRO A 230 -13.96 17.39 5.94
CA PRO A 230 -14.21 17.73 7.34
C PRO A 230 -13.67 19.11 7.71
N SER A 231 -14.38 19.78 8.62
CA SER A 231 -13.97 21.05 9.22
C SER A 231 -12.76 20.91 10.16
N LYS A 232 -12.59 19.73 10.76
CA LYS A 232 -11.51 19.36 11.68
C LYS A 232 -10.60 18.34 11.03
N LYS A 233 -9.32 18.31 11.43
CA LYS A 233 -8.42 17.25 10.95
C LYS A 233 -8.55 16.01 11.82
N PHE A 234 -8.24 14.89 11.19
CA PHE A 234 -8.16 13.59 11.82
C PHE A 234 -6.83 12.95 11.43
N TYR A 235 -6.34 12.09 12.31
CA TYR A 235 -5.06 11.43 12.18
C TYR A 235 -5.26 9.92 12.22
N MET A 236 -4.40 9.19 11.52
CA MET A 236 -4.42 7.73 11.50
C MET A 236 -2.99 7.18 11.62
N SER A 237 -2.81 6.17 12.46
CA SER A 237 -1.57 5.39 12.55
C SER A 237 -1.38 4.54 11.29
N LYS A 238 -0.17 4.55 10.70
CA LYS A 238 0.13 3.73 9.51
C LYS A 238 0.32 2.26 9.87
N GLU A 239 0.77 1.98 11.10
CA GLU A 239 1.08 0.62 11.53
C GLU A 239 -0.14 -0.09 12.15
N THR A 240 -0.93 0.63 12.97
CA THR A 240 -2.06 0.05 13.73
C THR A 240 -3.44 0.42 13.17
N TYR A 241 -3.52 1.41 12.28
CA TYR A 241 -4.77 1.93 11.69
C TYR A 241 -5.76 2.56 12.68
N ASP A 242 -5.32 2.80 13.91
CA ASP A 242 -6.10 3.55 14.89
C ASP A 242 -6.28 5.01 14.46
N LEU A 243 -7.44 5.57 14.78
CA LEU A 243 -7.87 6.92 14.41
C LEU A 243 -7.85 7.85 15.61
N PHE A 244 -7.49 9.10 15.36
CA PHE A 244 -7.32 10.14 16.38
C PHE A 244 -7.87 11.48 15.91
N GLU A 245 -8.30 12.30 16.87
CA GLU A 245 -8.70 13.68 16.64
C GLU A 245 -7.50 14.63 16.78
N GLU A 246 -7.69 15.92 16.47
CA GLU A 246 -6.62 16.94 16.48
C GLU A 246 -5.93 17.07 17.85
N ASN A 247 -6.67 16.96 18.95
CA ASN A 247 -6.14 17.01 20.32
C ASN A 247 -5.18 15.84 20.63
N GLU A 248 -5.25 14.75 19.87
CA GLU A 248 -4.48 13.52 20.05
C GLU A 248 -3.43 13.32 18.95
N LYS A 249 -3.16 14.34 18.12
CA LYS A 249 -2.25 14.29 16.97
C LYS A 249 -0.87 13.67 17.26
N LYS A 250 -0.33 13.83 18.48
CA LYS A 250 0.98 13.27 18.86
C LYS A 250 0.96 11.74 18.98
N ILE A 251 -0.16 11.16 19.40
CA ILE A 251 -0.29 9.73 19.68
C ILE A 251 0.05 8.86 18.47
N PRO A 252 -0.52 9.05 17.26
CA PRO A 252 -0.23 8.18 16.12
C PRO A 252 1.24 8.22 15.69
N VAL A 253 1.91 9.37 15.80
CA VAL A 253 3.33 9.51 15.47
C VAL A 253 4.19 8.67 16.42
N GLU A 254 3.97 8.81 17.72
CA GLU A 254 4.69 8.03 18.73
C GLU A 254 4.34 6.54 18.65
N MET A 255 3.08 6.22 18.34
CA MET A 255 2.62 4.84 18.25
C MET A 255 3.24 4.10 17.05
N ASP A 256 3.32 4.74 15.88
CA ASP A 256 4.00 4.16 14.70
C ASP A 256 5.49 3.94 14.97
N MET A 257 6.14 4.88 15.68
CA MET A 257 7.53 4.75 16.10
C MET A 257 7.72 3.55 17.05
N VAL A 258 6.86 3.43 18.06
CA VAL A 258 6.93 2.36 19.06
C VAL A 258 6.60 1.01 18.42
N GLN A 259 5.59 0.93 17.55
CA GLN A 259 5.23 -0.31 16.86
C GLN A 259 6.41 -0.85 16.04
N LYS A 260 7.06 0.00 15.23
CA LYS A 260 8.25 -0.40 14.47
C LYS A 260 9.38 -0.93 15.36
N ALA A 261 9.61 -0.28 16.49
CA ALA A 261 10.61 -0.72 17.46
C ALA A 261 10.25 -2.08 18.09
N VAL A 262 8.98 -2.29 18.41
CA VAL A 262 8.46 -3.56 18.93
C VAL A 262 8.60 -4.66 17.87
N ASP A 263 8.18 -4.42 16.63
CA ASP A 263 8.26 -5.39 15.55
C ASP A 263 9.71 -5.82 15.28
N GLN A 264 10.63 -4.86 15.29
CA GLN A 264 12.05 -5.14 15.11
C GLN A 264 12.62 -5.95 16.28
N TYR A 265 12.29 -5.58 17.52
CA TYR A 265 12.69 -6.33 18.71
C TYR A 265 12.18 -7.78 18.65
N VAL A 266 10.90 -7.99 18.35
CA VAL A 266 10.26 -9.31 18.26
C VAL A 266 10.86 -10.15 17.13
N LYS A 267 11.15 -9.53 15.98
CA LYS A 267 11.80 -10.21 14.86
C LYS A 267 13.13 -10.84 15.25
N GLU A 268 13.92 -10.13 16.05
CA GLU A 268 15.26 -10.52 16.49
C GLU A 268 15.24 -11.43 17.72
N HIS A 269 14.43 -11.12 18.74
CA HIS A 269 14.45 -11.79 20.04
C HIS A 269 13.36 -12.86 20.22
N LYS A 270 12.36 -12.91 19.31
CA LYS A 270 11.18 -13.80 19.38
C LYS A 270 10.34 -13.65 20.64
N GLU A 271 10.51 -12.55 21.36
CA GLU A 271 9.72 -12.20 22.55
C GLU A 271 9.28 -10.73 22.46
N TYR A 272 8.21 -10.39 23.17
CA TYR A 272 7.72 -9.01 23.23
C TYR A 272 8.47 -8.20 24.28
N PRO A 273 8.82 -6.93 23.99
CA PRO A 273 9.52 -6.04 24.93
C PRO A 273 8.56 -5.54 26.01
N MET A 274 8.27 -6.39 26.99
CA MET A 274 7.33 -6.12 28.09
C MET A 274 8.00 -6.29 29.45
N LEU A 275 7.47 -5.59 30.46
CA LEU A 275 7.84 -5.86 31.84
C LEU A 275 7.34 -7.24 32.27
N LYS A 276 8.25 -8.07 32.80
CA LYS A 276 7.89 -9.39 33.33
C LYS A 276 6.81 -9.23 34.40
N PHE A 277 5.74 -10.03 34.29
CA PHE A 277 4.60 -10.05 35.20
C PHE A 277 3.71 -8.79 35.22
N ASP A 278 3.80 -7.91 34.22
CA ASP A 278 2.89 -6.77 34.14
C ASP A 278 1.50 -7.19 33.58
N PRO A 279 0.43 -7.13 34.38
CA PRO A 279 -0.90 -7.58 33.94
C PRO A 279 -1.50 -6.69 32.84
N HIS A 280 -0.93 -5.51 32.60
CA HIS A 280 -1.37 -4.58 31.58
C HIS A 280 -0.54 -4.66 30.29
N GLN A 281 0.49 -5.52 30.23
CA GLN A 281 1.33 -5.69 29.04
C GLN A 281 1.96 -4.36 28.56
N ARG A 282 2.46 -3.52 29.48
CA ARG A 282 3.13 -2.27 29.11
C ARG A 282 4.38 -2.55 28.27
N VAL A 283 4.56 -1.74 27.23
CA VAL A 283 5.80 -1.71 26.45
C VAL A 283 6.94 -1.25 27.35
N ASN A 284 8.03 -2.01 27.34
CA ASN A 284 9.25 -1.69 28.07
C ASN A 284 10.19 -0.83 27.23
N TYR A 285 10.05 0.48 27.35
CA TYR A 285 10.87 1.43 26.59
C TYR A 285 12.35 1.37 26.92
N TYR A 286 12.73 0.98 28.14
CA TYR A 286 14.14 0.86 28.51
C TYR A 286 14.84 -0.23 27.70
N GLN A 287 14.16 -1.36 27.45
CA GLN A 287 14.68 -2.42 26.57
C GLN A 287 14.82 -1.91 25.13
N LEU A 288 13.79 -1.23 24.61
CA LEU A 288 13.81 -0.73 23.24
C LEU A 288 14.89 0.34 23.00
N ILE A 289 15.11 1.23 23.97
CA ILE A 289 16.15 2.27 23.90
C ILE A 289 17.55 1.66 24.04
N HIS A 290 17.74 0.75 25.01
CA HIS A 290 19.05 0.12 25.23
C HIS A 290 19.49 -0.74 24.05
N SER A 291 18.54 -1.43 23.41
CA SER A 291 18.79 -2.20 22.19
C SER A 291 18.74 -1.36 20.90
N HIS A 292 18.71 -0.03 21.00
CA HIS A 292 18.74 0.93 19.89
C HIS A 292 17.60 0.82 18.86
N TYR A 293 16.47 0.18 19.21
CA TYR A 293 15.26 0.16 18.37
C TYR A 293 14.44 1.45 18.49
N LEU A 294 14.60 2.18 19.60
CA LEU A 294 13.87 3.41 19.89
C LEU A 294 14.84 4.53 20.22
N SER A 295 14.72 5.67 19.53
CA SER A 295 15.65 6.79 19.68
C SER A 295 15.35 7.68 20.89
N ALA A 296 14.08 7.76 21.31
CA ALA A 296 13.64 8.61 22.41
C ALA A 296 12.45 7.98 23.14
N HIS A 297 12.26 8.38 24.40
CA HIS A 297 11.12 7.92 25.18
C HIS A 297 9.84 8.66 24.72
N PRO A 298 8.75 7.95 24.39
CA PRO A 298 7.48 8.57 24.03
C PRO A 298 6.86 9.26 25.26
N GLU A 299 6.09 10.33 25.05
CA GLU A 299 5.31 10.96 26.11
C GLU A 299 4.14 10.05 26.54
N VAL A 300 3.59 9.26 25.61
CA VAL A 300 2.45 8.37 25.83
C VAL A 300 2.91 6.96 26.22
N GLN A 301 2.30 6.42 27.28
CA GLN A 301 2.47 5.01 27.63
C GLN A 301 1.58 4.14 26.74
N PHE A 302 2.22 3.19 26.09
CA PHE A 302 1.61 2.21 25.22
C PHE A 302 1.67 0.79 25.81
N TYR A 303 0.78 -0.06 25.31
CA TYR A 303 0.56 -1.42 25.76
C TYR A 303 0.55 -2.35 24.56
N ILE A 304 1.05 -3.57 24.72
CA ILE A 304 0.98 -4.61 23.71
C ILE A 304 -0.38 -5.29 23.83
N THR A 305 -1.00 -5.54 22.69
CA THR A 305 -2.28 -6.24 22.60
C THR A 305 -2.08 -7.70 22.23
N ASP A 306 -3.07 -8.52 22.56
CA ASP A 306 -3.10 -9.93 22.14
C ASP A 306 -3.34 -10.08 20.62
N LEU A 307 -3.64 -9.00 19.91
CA LEU A 307 -3.89 -8.97 18.46
C LEU A 307 -2.56 -8.83 17.72
N ASP A 308 -1.85 -9.93 17.56
CA ASP A 308 -0.60 -10.02 16.77
C ASP A 308 0.50 -9.05 17.23
N GLY A 309 0.53 -8.71 18.52
CA GLY A 309 1.56 -7.84 19.08
C GLY A 309 1.39 -6.35 18.77
N LEU A 310 0.22 -5.94 18.26
CA LEU A 310 -0.07 -4.53 18.00
C LEU A 310 -0.05 -3.70 19.29
N VAL A 311 0.44 -2.48 19.17
CA VAL A 311 0.60 -1.51 20.24
C VAL A 311 -0.65 -0.62 20.30
N THR A 312 -1.11 -0.32 21.51
CA THR A 312 -2.25 0.58 21.75
C THR A 312 -1.97 1.55 22.88
N HIS A 313 -2.56 2.74 22.81
CA HIS A 313 -2.56 3.74 23.89
C HIS A 313 -3.66 3.46 24.93
N ILE A 314 -4.59 2.55 24.63
CA ILE A 314 -5.71 2.22 25.51
C ILE A 314 -5.25 1.17 26.52
N LYS A 315 -5.30 1.53 27.81
CA LYS A 315 -4.95 0.59 28.88
C LYS A 315 -5.82 -0.67 28.83
N PRO A 316 -5.24 -1.87 28.70
CA PRO A 316 -6.01 -3.12 28.66
C PRO A 316 -6.80 -3.31 29.94
N ARG A 317 -8.08 -3.67 29.79
CA ARG A 317 -8.91 -4.07 30.94
C ARG A 317 -8.35 -5.39 31.47
N LYS A 318 -8.15 -5.45 32.79
CA LYS A 318 -7.62 -6.63 33.50
C LYS A 318 -8.50 -7.84 33.15
N LYS A 319 -7.96 -8.85 32.45
CA LYS A 319 -8.60 -10.17 32.36
C LYS A 319 -8.58 -10.74 33.78
N LEU A 320 -9.72 -10.73 34.47
CA LEU A 320 -9.93 -11.62 35.61
C LEU A 320 -9.79 -13.02 35.02
N GLY A 321 -8.70 -13.72 35.36
CA GLY A 321 -8.43 -15.04 34.85
C GLY A 321 -9.60 -15.97 35.19
N ASN A 322 -10.19 -16.59 34.17
CA ASN A 322 -11.00 -17.78 34.41
C ASN A 322 -10.02 -18.87 34.87
N SER A 323 -10.12 -19.20 36.14
CA SER A 323 -9.47 -20.36 36.77
C SER A 323 -10.19 -21.64 36.36
#